data_AF-A0A2T4N0X3-F1
#
_entry.id   AF-A0A2T4N0X3-F1
#
_cell.length_a   1.000
_cell.length_b   1.000
_cell.length_c   1.000
_cell.angle_alpha   90.00
_cell.angle_beta   90.00
_cell.angle_gamma   90.00
#
_symmetry.space_group_name_H-M   'P 1'
#
loop_
_entity.id
_entity.type
_entity.pdbx_description
1 polymer ?
#
loop_
_entity_poly.entity_id
_entity_poly.type
_entity_poly.pdbx_seq_one_letter_code
_entity_poly.pdbx_strand_id
1 'polypeptide(L)'
;MLSGTLWPAHPHPLPGESLSCLIVRTAHANGLKVQTFCDQVFGKEFQVWNRDIDRNAPDWLLNLISGKSGTPIKQIKNTTFRLYEKRLYPILHRASHLCWVMPIKHHHRLNTGYAIQYCPQCLAEDETPYFRLSWRLALYTFCPKHRVMMADRCLHCGAPVAFHRIELGKPKRTDVNSLNCCWQCEKKLSSIVTSPIMITPKLVDRRWSRILRSIDRQLYPAGALNYMNLALLHQFCRLMGSRKYGYQLIQYVSKKGIYPLINAPLLKLTFEQRSIQERHSLLQAAFWLISHKRKIKRLIKERVIPTNVLYRDANYQLKGYIDTLMFKC
;
A
#
# COMPACT_ATOMS: atom_id res chain seq x y z
N MET A 1 23.64 -12.17 33.80
CA MET A 1 23.47 -10.70 33.88
C MET A 1 22.87 -10.23 32.58
N LEU A 2 21.82 -9.40 32.60
CA LEU A 2 21.35 -8.70 31.41
C LEU A 2 22.39 -7.62 31.09
N SER A 3 23.05 -7.72 29.94
CA SER A 3 24.09 -6.77 29.51
C SER A 3 23.60 -5.33 29.29
N GLY A 4 22.27 -5.10 29.33
CA GLY A 4 21.64 -3.80 29.00
C GLY A 4 21.73 -3.40 27.52
N THR A 5 22.34 -4.24 26.69
CA THR A 5 22.59 -3.94 25.28
C THR A 5 21.34 -4.11 24.42
N LEU A 6 20.55 -5.17 24.64
CA LEU A 6 19.32 -5.48 23.92
C LEU A 6 18.07 -5.14 24.75
N TRP A 7 16.91 -4.99 24.09
CA TRP A 7 15.63 -4.95 24.79
C TRP A 7 15.32 -6.30 25.44
N PRO A 8 14.62 -6.34 26.61
CA PRO A 8 14.22 -7.59 27.26
C PRO A 8 13.47 -8.53 26.31
N ALA A 9 12.45 -8.02 25.63
CA ALA A 9 11.82 -8.67 24.50
C ALA A 9 12.16 -7.92 23.20
N HIS A 10 12.66 -8.64 22.20
CA HIS A 10 13.07 -8.06 20.92
C HIS A 10 12.55 -8.93 19.77
N PRO A 11 11.24 -8.88 19.47
CA PRO A 11 10.68 -9.67 18.38
C PRO A 11 11.35 -9.29 17.06
N HIS A 12 11.77 -10.31 16.31
CA HIS A 12 12.32 -10.11 14.97
C HIS A 12 11.22 -9.71 13.97
N PRO A 13 11.57 -8.95 12.92
CA PRO A 13 10.62 -8.59 11.87
C PRO A 13 9.96 -9.80 11.23
N LEU A 14 8.64 -9.77 11.10
CA LEU A 14 7.89 -10.77 10.34
C LEU A 14 8.02 -10.52 8.82
N PRO A 15 7.76 -11.52 7.96
CA PRO A 15 7.87 -11.36 6.52
C PRO A 15 7.03 -10.22 5.96
N GLY A 16 7.70 -9.17 5.46
CA GLY A 16 7.04 -8.01 4.86
C GLY A 16 6.33 -7.10 5.86
N GLU A 17 6.59 -7.23 7.16
CA GLU A 17 6.05 -6.38 8.22
C GLU A 17 6.46 -4.90 8.03
N SER A 18 5.55 -3.96 8.33
CA SER A 18 5.88 -2.53 8.33
C SER A 18 6.65 -2.12 9.59
N LEU A 19 7.52 -1.09 9.48
CA LEU A 19 8.28 -0.57 10.61
C LEU A 19 7.37 -0.12 11.76
N SER A 20 6.29 0.57 11.43
CA SER A 20 5.26 0.96 12.38
C SER A 20 4.66 -0.24 13.13
N CYS A 21 4.39 -1.35 12.45
CA CYS A 21 3.88 -2.57 13.07
C CYS A 21 4.92 -3.22 13.98
N LEU A 22 6.18 -3.30 13.53
CA LEU A 22 7.29 -3.82 14.32
C LEU A 22 7.46 -3.05 15.64
N ILE A 23 7.45 -1.71 15.59
CA ILE A 23 7.58 -0.88 16.80
C ILE A 23 6.44 -1.17 17.79
N VAL A 24 5.21 -1.29 17.32
CA VAL A 24 4.05 -1.60 18.18
C VAL A 24 4.19 -2.98 18.80
N ARG A 25 4.57 -4.00 18.02
CA ARG A 25 4.79 -5.35 18.55
C ARG A 25 5.94 -5.40 19.55
N THR A 26 7.02 -4.65 19.31
CA THR A 26 8.11 -4.55 20.28
C THR A 26 7.66 -3.89 21.58
N ALA A 27 6.85 -2.82 21.51
CA ALA A 27 6.30 -2.19 22.71
C ALA A 27 5.44 -3.19 23.53
N HIS A 28 4.51 -3.86 22.86
CA HIS A 28 3.62 -4.84 23.51
C HIS A 28 4.38 -6.05 24.06
N ALA A 29 5.39 -6.56 23.35
CA ALA A 29 6.23 -7.66 23.82
C ALA A 29 7.04 -7.29 25.09
N ASN A 30 7.31 -6.01 25.31
CA ASN A 30 7.94 -5.52 26.55
C ASN A 30 6.92 -5.07 27.61
N GLY A 31 5.63 -5.35 27.42
CA GLY A 31 4.57 -4.97 28.37
C GLY A 31 4.35 -3.46 28.50
N LEU A 32 4.75 -2.69 27.47
CA LEU A 32 4.66 -1.23 27.48
C LEU A 32 3.63 -0.74 26.47
N LYS A 33 2.89 0.30 26.86
CA LYS A 33 2.06 1.06 25.94
C LYS A 33 2.94 1.66 24.85
N VAL A 34 2.43 1.71 23.62
CA VAL A 34 3.20 2.22 22.46
C VAL A 34 3.78 3.61 22.72
N GLN A 35 2.99 4.54 23.26
CA GLN A 35 3.44 5.90 23.58
C GLN A 35 4.57 5.88 24.62
N THR A 36 4.41 5.14 25.71
CA THR A 36 5.40 5.00 26.79
C THR A 36 6.70 4.41 26.28
N PHE A 37 6.61 3.35 25.47
CA PHE A 37 7.77 2.74 24.84
C PHE A 37 8.52 3.74 23.94
N CYS A 38 7.80 4.45 23.06
CA CYS A 38 8.42 5.45 22.20
C CYS A 38 9.09 6.56 22.99
N ASP A 39 8.44 7.10 24.04
CA ASP A 39 9.02 8.17 24.86
C ASP A 39 10.29 7.71 25.60
N GLN A 40 10.30 6.49 26.13
CA GLN A 40 11.45 5.93 26.87
C GLN A 40 12.63 5.56 25.95
N VAL A 41 12.33 5.02 24.76
CA VAL A 41 13.35 4.47 23.86
C VAL A 41 13.87 5.51 22.89
N PHE A 42 12.99 6.37 22.36
CA PHE A 42 13.33 7.34 21.34
C PHE A 42 13.50 8.74 21.89
N GLY A 43 12.92 9.08 23.04
CA GLY A 43 12.87 10.45 23.57
C GLY A 43 11.58 11.17 23.22
N LYS A 44 11.10 12.05 24.12
CA LYS A 44 9.81 12.76 23.99
C LYS A 44 9.79 13.75 22.83
N GLU A 45 10.95 14.26 22.46
CA GLU A 45 11.19 15.17 21.34
C GLU A 45 10.97 14.48 19.97
N PHE A 46 11.06 13.14 19.91
CA PHE A 46 10.91 12.39 18.68
C PHE A 46 9.47 11.88 18.49
N GLN A 47 8.67 12.69 17.83
CA GLN A 47 7.27 12.38 17.49
C GLN A 47 7.16 11.39 16.31
N VAL A 48 7.54 10.12 16.51
CA VAL A 48 7.60 9.08 15.47
C VAL A 48 6.26 8.85 14.76
N TRP A 49 5.13 9.01 15.48
CA TRP A 49 3.79 8.77 14.95
C TRP A 49 3.20 9.94 14.16
N ASN A 50 3.85 11.13 14.17
CA ASN A 50 3.42 12.28 13.38
C ASN A 50 3.99 12.27 11.95
N ARG A 51 4.81 11.26 11.62
CA ARG A 51 5.48 11.11 10.33
C ARG A 51 5.18 9.73 9.75
N ASP A 52 5.29 9.63 8.43
CA ASP A 52 5.22 8.34 7.73
C ASP A 52 6.57 7.61 7.87
N ILE A 53 6.79 6.95 9.02
CA ILE A 53 8.04 6.26 9.33
C ILE A 53 8.28 5.02 8.46
N ASP A 54 7.23 4.34 8.01
CA ASP A 54 7.45 3.22 7.07
C ASP A 54 8.07 3.72 5.77
N ARG A 55 7.79 4.96 5.37
CA ARG A 55 8.34 5.55 4.15
C ARG A 55 9.66 6.28 4.39
N ASN A 56 9.67 7.17 5.37
CA ASN A 56 10.70 8.16 5.59
C ASN A 56 11.35 8.01 6.98
N ALA A 57 11.61 6.77 7.41
CA ALA A 57 12.36 6.50 8.63
C ALA A 57 13.76 7.15 8.57
N PRO A 58 14.12 7.97 9.57
CA PRO A 58 15.48 8.50 9.67
C PRO A 58 16.45 7.38 10.03
N ASP A 59 17.71 7.50 9.59
CA ASP A 59 18.72 6.45 9.78
C ASP A 59 19.02 6.19 11.27
N TRP A 60 18.98 7.22 12.12
CA TRP A 60 19.16 7.06 13.56
C TRP A 60 18.14 6.10 14.18
N LEU A 61 16.87 6.16 13.74
CA LEU A 61 15.80 5.30 14.26
C LEU A 61 16.05 3.85 13.86
N LEU A 62 16.43 3.62 12.60
CA LEU A 62 16.71 2.27 12.08
C LEU A 62 17.95 1.67 12.75
N ASN A 63 19.00 2.45 12.96
CA ASN A 63 20.22 2.01 13.63
C ASN A 63 19.96 1.69 15.11
N LEU A 64 19.17 2.51 15.80
CA LEU A 64 18.78 2.26 17.19
C LEU A 64 17.99 0.97 17.32
N ILE A 65 16.96 0.77 16.49
CA ILE A 65 16.15 -0.46 16.48
C ILE A 65 17.03 -1.67 16.14
N SER A 66 17.93 -1.55 15.16
CA SER A 66 18.88 -2.62 14.79
C SER A 66 19.77 -3.02 15.96
N GLY A 67 20.36 -2.05 16.66
CA GLY A 67 21.22 -2.30 17.82
C GLY A 67 20.46 -2.91 19.00
N LYS A 68 19.29 -2.37 19.33
CA LYS A 68 18.50 -2.83 20.49
C LYS A 68 17.75 -4.14 20.28
N SER A 69 17.43 -4.49 19.04
CA SER A 69 16.78 -5.77 18.71
C SER A 69 17.74 -6.89 18.31
N GLY A 70 19.04 -6.59 18.19
CA GLY A 70 20.02 -7.54 17.64
C GLY A 70 19.74 -7.93 16.18
N THR A 71 18.83 -7.23 15.50
CA THR A 71 18.44 -7.53 14.12
C THR A 71 19.34 -6.79 13.14
N PRO A 72 19.89 -7.45 12.11
CA PRO A 72 20.74 -6.77 11.12
C PRO A 72 20.05 -5.57 10.47
N ILE A 73 20.78 -4.47 10.31
CA ILE A 73 20.24 -3.20 9.76
C ILE A 73 19.54 -3.37 8.41
N LYS A 74 19.99 -4.35 7.59
CA LYS A 74 19.35 -4.67 6.31
C LYS A 74 17.92 -5.20 6.49
N GLN A 75 17.68 -6.04 7.48
CA GLN A 75 16.33 -6.56 7.77
C GLN A 75 15.43 -5.45 8.36
N ILE A 76 15.96 -4.58 9.21
CA ILE A 76 15.23 -3.41 9.70
C ILE A 76 14.90 -2.43 8.58
N LYS A 77 15.82 -2.17 7.64
CA LYS A 77 15.52 -1.37 6.44
C LYS A 77 14.43 -2.01 5.58
N ASN A 78 14.33 -3.33 5.53
CA ASN A 78 13.30 -4.04 4.77
C ASN A 78 11.88 -3.93 5.37
N THR A 79 11.72 -3.42 6.59
CA THR A 79 10.38 -3.07 7.13
C THR A 79 9.91 -1.69 6.69
N THR A 80 10.74 -0.96 5.94
CA THR A 80 10.42 0.35 5.34
C THR A 80 10.32 0.25 3.82
N PHE A 81 9.83 1.30 3.16
CA PHE A 81 9.79 1.40 1.70
C PHE A 81 11.17 1.30 1.02
N ARG A 82 12.27 1.35 1.78
CA ARG A 82 13.60 0.98 1.27
C ARG A 82 13.64 -0.46 0.73
N LEU A 83 12.75 -1.34 1.18
CA LEU A 83 12.52 -2.68 0.60
C LEU A 83 12.26 -2.64 -0.92
N TYR A 84 11.66 -1.54 -1.41
CA TYR A 84 11.22 -1.38 -2.79
C TYR A 84 12.19 -0.56 -3.65
N GLU A 85 13.27 -0.06 -3.06
CA GLU A 85 14.35 0.61 -3.79
C GLU A 85 15.00 -0.37 -4.78
N LYS A 86 15.20 0.08 -6.02
CA LYS A 86 15.69 -0.72 -7.16
C LYS A 86 14.85 -1.97 -7.47
N ARG A 87 13.61 -2.06 -6.97
CA ARG A 87 12.71 -3.19 -7.23
C ARG A 87 11.34 -2.77 -7.74
N LEU A 88 10.70 -1.80 -7.07
CA LEU A 88 9.49 -1.14 -7.55
C LEU A 88 9.82 0.26 -8.10
N TYR A 89 10.83 0.90 -7.52
CA TYR A 89 11.28 2.23 -7.87
C TYR A 89 12.74 2.18 -8.32
N PRO A 90 13.09 2.72 -9.50
CA PRO A 90 14.50 2.85 -9.88
C PRO A 90 15.25 3.76 -8.89
N ILE A 91 14.58 4.82 -8.43
CA ILE A 91 15.07 5.75 -7.40
C ILE A 91 13.93 6.00 -6.41
N LEU A 92 14.21 5.84 -5.12
CA LEU A 92 13.22 6.07 -4.06
C LEU A 92 13.33 7.52 -3.53
N HIS A 93 12.44 8.40 -3.99
CA HIS A 93 12.41 9.78 -3.53
C HIS A 93 11.73 9.94 -2.16
N ARG A 94 12.37 10.70 -1.25
CA ARG A 94 11.87 10.94 0.13
C ARG A 94 10.87 12.10 0.24
N ALA A 95 10.97 13.11 -0.63
CA ALA A 95 10.28 14.41 -0.44
C ALA A 95 8.95 14.58 -1.21
N SER A 96 8.68 13.79 -2.25
CA SER A 96 7.53 14.00 -3.16
C SER A 96 6.39 13.01 -2.94
N HIS A 97 5.25 13.18 -3.62
CA HIS A 97 4.25 12.13 -3.74
C HIS A 97 4.86 10.93 -4.51
N LEU A 98 4.88 9.76 -3.89
CA LEU A 98 5.45 8.56 -4.50
C LEU A 98 4.34 7.75 -5.18
N CYS A 99 4.47 7.56 -6.48
CA CYS A 99 3.56 6.74 -7.28
C CYS A 99 3.38 5.36 -6.62
N TRP A 100 2.13 4.88 -6.60
CA TRP A 100 1.70 3.63 -5.97
C TRP A 100 1.72 3.61 -4.44
N VAL A 101 2.15 4.66 -3.73
CA VAL A 101 2.13 4.67 -2.26
C VAL A 101 0.94 5.46 -1.75
N MET A 102 0.10 4.83 -0.93
CA MET A 102 -0.99 5.54 -0.28
C MET A 102 -0.42 6.51 0.78
N PRO A 103 -0.72 7.82 0.66
CA PRO A 103 -0.21 8.81 1.60
C PRO A 103 -0.96 8.72 2.92
N ILE A 104 -0.23 8.61 4.03
CA ILE A 104 -0.81 8.80 5.36
C ILE A 104 -1.10 10.29 5.52
N LYS A 105 -2.39 10.65 5.58
CA LYS A 105 -2.83 12.02 5.89
C LYS A 105 -3.17 12.11 7.36
N HIS A 106 -2.40 12.89 8.10
CA HIS A 106 -2.70 13.24 9.48
C HIS A 106 -3.53 14.52 9.48
N HIS A 107 -4.85 14.40 9.72
CA HIS A 107 -5.68 15.55 10.11
C HIS A 107 -6.10 15.33 11.56
N HIS A 108 -5.77 16.28 12.46
CA HIS A 108 -6.06 16.19 13.91
C HIS A 108 -5.76 14.81 14.52
N ARG A 109 -4.59 14.23 14.19
CA ARG A 109 -4.13 12.91 14.69
C ARG A 109 -4.97 11.70 14.22
N LEU A 110 -5.90 11.87 13.29
CA LEU A 110 -6.64 10.78 12.62
C LEU A 110 -6.07 10.54 11.22
N ASN A 111 -5.88 9.25 10.88
CA ASN A 111 -5.51 8.82 9.54
C ASN A 111 -6.74 8.89 8.63
N THR A 112 -7.05 10.07 8.12
CA THR A 112 -8.18 10.31 7.20
C THR A 112 -7.85 9.90 5.76
N GLY A 113 -6.60 9.49 5.51
CA GLY A 113 -6.17 9.00 4.19
C GLY A 113 -6.44 7.51 3.96
N TYR A 114 -6.83 6.74 4.99
CA TYR A 114 -7.10 5.30 4.90
C TYR A 114 -5.94 4.52 4.25
N ALA A 115 -4.70 4.96 4.53
CA ALA A 115 -3.50 4.47 3.86
C ALA A 115 -2.97 3.14 4.41
N ILE A 116 -3.52 2.66 5.52
CA ILE A 116 -3.21 1.36 6.10
C ILE A 116 -4.38 0.44 5.79
N GLN A 117 -4.10 -0.63 5.07
CA GLN A 117 -5.07 -1.65 4.70
C GLN A 117 -4.78 -2.97 5.41
N TYR A 118 -5.73 -3.89 5.36
CA TYR A 118 -5.57 -5.26 5.82
C TYR A 118 -6.45 -6.24 5.03
N CYS A 119 -6.06 -7.51 5.07
CA CYS A 119 -6.94 -8.63 4.71
C CYS A 119 -7.52 -9.23 5.99
N PRO A 120 -8.86 -9.29 6.16
CA PRO A 120 -9.49 -9.90 7.33
C PRO A 120 -9.07 -11.36 7.53
N GLN A 121 -8.93 -12.13 6.45
CA GLN A 121 -8.52 -13.54 6.50
C GLN A 121 -7.03 -13.71 6.84
N CYS A 122 -6.14 -12.84 6.36
CA CYS A 122 -4.72 -12.87 6.79
C CYS A 122 -4.62 -12.63 8.30
N LEU A 123 -5.33 -11.63 8.82
CA LEU A 123 -5.31 -11.36 10.27
C LEU A 123 -5.95 -12.48 11.11
N ALA A 124 -6.84 -13.30 10.55
CA ALA A 124 -7.39 -14.47 11.22
C ALA A 124 -6.41 -15.65 11.26
N GLU A 125 -5.67 -15.87 10.16
CA GLU A 125 -4.76 -17.01 10.01
C GLU A 125 -3.36 -16.77 10.58
N ASP A 126 -2.94 -15.50 10.69
CA ASP A 126 -1.63 -15.15 11.24
C ASP A 126 -1.57 -15.56 12.72
N GLU A 127 -0.61 -16.43 13.08
CA GLU A 127 -0.35 -16.82 14.47
C GLU A 127 -0.11 -15.59 15.36
N THR A 128 0.69 -14.65 14.85
CA THR A 128 0.83 -13.30 15.41
C THR A 128 0.31 -12.30 14.39
N PRO A 129 -0.93 -11.79 14.51
CA PRO A 129 -1.50 -10.83 13.54
C PRO A 129 -0.65 -9.57 13.40
N TYR A 130 -0.29 -9.23 12.16
CA TYR A 130 0.59 -8.12 11.84
C TYR A 130 0.20 -7.40 10.54
N PHE A 131 0.66 -6.17 10.40
CA PHE A 131 0.40 -5.34 9.23
C PHE A 131 1.61 -5.35 8.29
N ARG A 132 1.33 -5.71 7.03
CA ARG A 132 2.35 -5.83 5.98
C ARG A 132 2.57 -4.48 5.32
N LEU A 133 3.83 -4.16 5.04
CA LEU A 133 4.24 -2.96 4.31
C LEU A 133 3.63 -2.93 2.90
N SER A 134 3.49 -4.08 2.23
CA SER A 134 2.93 -4.17 0.88
C SER A 134 1.49 -3.69 0.79
N TRP A 135 0.71 -3.85 1.87
CA TRP A 135 -0.67 -3.34 1.98
C TRP A 135 -0.76 -1.82 1.96
N ARG A 136 0.37 -1.11 1.93
CA ARG A 136 0.41 0.34 1.72
C ARG A 136 0.55 0.75 0.25
N LEU A 137 0.71 -0.21 -0.65
CA LEU A 137 0.76 0.02 -2.08
C LEU A 137 -0.66 0.07 -2.65
N ALA A 138 -0.98 1.12 -3.41
CA ALA A 138 -2.28 1.33 -4.04
C ALA A 138 -2.68 0.22 -5.05
N LEU A 139 -1.75 -0.66 -5.42
CA LEU A 139 -2.00 -1.89 -6.17
C LEU A 139 -2.80 -2.94 -5.38
N TYR A 140 -2.73 -2.90 -4.03
CA TYR A 140 -3.43 -3.82 -3.14
C TYR A 140 -4.87 -3.34 -2.92
N THR A 141 -5.75 -3.73 -3.84
CA THR A 141 -7.19 -3.58 -3.65
C THR A 141 -7.83 -4.89 -3.20
N PHE A 142 -7.18 -6.01 -3.45
CA PHE A 142 -7.58 -7.33 -2.98
C PHE A 142 -6.36 -8.11 -2.46
N CYS A 143 -6.61 -9.10 -1.60
CA CYS A 143 -5.59 -10.02 -1.12
C CYS A 143 -5.29 -11.09 -2.18
N PRO A 144 -4.05 -11.24 -2.67
CA PRO A 144 -3.74 -12.27 -3.67
C PRO A 144 -3.75 -13.70 -3.12
N LYS A 145 -3.61 -13.88 -1.80
CA LYS A 145 -3.73 -15.18 -1.11
C LYS A 145 -5.20 -15.60 -0.98
N HIS A 146 -6.01 -14.75 -0.38
CA HIS A 146 -7.40 -15.06 0.00
C HIS A 146 -8.45 -14.69 -1.02
N ARG A 147 -8.09 -13.91 -2.05
CA ARG A 147 -9.02 -13.49 -3.11
C ARG A 147 -10.23 -12.75 -2.57
N VAL A 148 -10.02 -11.87 -1.59
CA VAL A 148 -11.05 -10.99 -1.01
C VAL A 148 -10.62 -9.54 -1.10
N MET A 149 -11.58 -8.62 -1.09
CA MET A 149 -11.29 -7.19 -1.09
C MET A 149 -10.51 -6.82 0.19
N MET A 150 -9.49 -5.96 0.05
CA MET A 150 -8.82 -5.38 1.21
C MET A 150 -9.80 -4.49 1.97
N ALA A 151 -9.55 -4.25 3.26
CA ALA A 151 -10.24 -3.25 4.06
C ALA A 151 -9.25 -2.18 4.51
N ASP A 152 -9.65 -0.90 4.49
CA ASP A 152 -8.85 0.26 4.95
C ASP A 152 -9.44 0.93 6.20
N ARG A 153 -10.53 0.35 6.71
CA ARG A 153 -11.28 0.76 7.89
C ARG A 153 -11.77 -0.47 8.62
N CYS A 154 -12.09 -0.31 9.89
CA CYS A 154 -12.88 -1.32 10.59
C CYS A 154 -14.26 -1.43 9.94
N LEU A 155 -14.62 -2.62 9.46
CA LEU A 155 -15.93 -2.83 8.82
C LEU A 155 -17.09 -2.91 9.83
N HIS A 156 -16.82 -2.81 11.14
CA HIS A 156 -17.86 -2.73 12.17
C HIS A 156 -18.27 -1.29 12.52
N CYS A 157 -17.31 -0.35 12.58
CA CYS A 157 -17.56 1.02 13.04
C CYS A 157 -17.07 2.11 12.07
N GLY A 158 -16.44 1.75 10.95
CA GLY A 158 -15.93 2.69 9.95
C GLY A 158 -14.65 3.44 10.35
N ALA A 159 -14.11 3.20 11.55
CA ALA A 159 -12.89 3.83 12.03
C ALA A 159 -11.69 3.49 11.13
N PRO A 160 -10.76 4.44 10.87
CA PRO A 160 -9.53 4.14 10.14
C PRO A 160 -8.69 3.12 10.91
N VAL A 161 -7.89 2.34 10.20
CA VAL A 161 -6.92 1.44 10.82
C VAL A 161 -5.81 2.26 11.49
N ALA A 162 -5.69 2.12 12.81
CA ALA A 162 -4.66 2.78 13.62
C ALA A 162 -4.24 1.87 14.79
N PHE A 163 -3.56 0.77 14.48
CA PHE A 163 -3.15 -0.23 15.48
C PHE A 163 -2.23 0.34 16.57
N HIS A 164 -1.49 1.42 16.30
CA HIS A 164 -0.69 2.15 17.30
C HIS A 164 -1.55 2.88 18.36
N ARG A 165 -2.88 2.95 18.20
CA ARG A 165 -3.81 3.63 19.11
C ARG A 165 -4.67 2.68 19.95
N ILE A 166 -4.46 1.37 19.90
CA ILE A 166 -5.31 0.37 20.59
C ILE A 166 -5.48 0.68 22.09
N GLU A 167 -4.44 1.22 22.72
CA GLU A 167 -4.35 1.51 24.15
C GLU A 167 -4.67 2.97 24.50
N LEU A 168 -4.79 3.84 23.49
CA LEU A 168 -4.93 5.28 23.70
C LEU A 168 -6.26 5.60 24.40
N GLY A 169 -6.19 6.31 25.53
CA GLY A 169 -7.36 6.64 26.35
C GLY A 169 -7.85 5.48 27.24
N LYS A 170 -7.11 4.35 27.31
CA LYS A 170 -7.48 3.16 28.09
C LYS A 170 -6.43 2.91 29.18
N PRO A 171 -6.53 3.55 30.36
CA PRO A 171 -5.49 3.47 31.40
C PRO A 171 -5.28 2.02 31.88
N LYS A 172 -6.35 1.25 32.06
CA LYS A 172 -6.33 -0.14 32.54
C LYS A 172 -5.88 -1.17 31.50
N ARG A 173 -5.72 -0.79 30.23
CA ARG A 173 -5.29 -1.69 29.15
C ARG A 173 -3.78 -1.65 29.03
N THR A 174 -3.11 -2.57 29.70
CA THR A 174 -1.65 -2.76 29.64
C THR A 174 -1.25 -4.01 28.86
N ASP A 175 -2.19 -4.93 28.67
CA ASP A 175 -1.97 -6.17 27.94
C ASP A 175 -2.71 -6.14 26.59
N VAL A 176 -1.94 -6.00 25.50
CA VAL A 176 -2.44 -6.08 24.14
C VAL A 176 -1.82 -7.28 23.45
N ASN A 177 -2.54 -8.40 23.53
CA ASN A 177 -2.09 -9.68 22.96
C ASN A 177 -2.26 -9.79 21.44
N SER A 178 -2.90 -8.82 20.77
CA SER A 178 -3.15 -8.92 19.33
C SER A 178 -3.42 -7.58 18.66
N LEU A 179 -2.86 -7.41 17.45
CA LEU A 179 -3.17 -6.29 16.57
C LEU A 179 -4.44 -6.52 15.72
N ASN A 180 -5.08 -7.69 15.84
CA ASN A 180 -6.35 -8.00 15.17
C ASN A 180 -7.56 -7.42 15.94
N CYS A 181 -7.52 -6.14 16.28
CA CYS A 181 -8.66 -5.45 16.89
C CYS A 181 -8.75 -4.00 16.43
N CYS A 182 -9.96 -3.48 16.37
CA CYS A 182 -10.16 -2.06 16.12
C CYS A 182 -9.78 -1.24 17.34
N TRP A 183 -8.97 -0.20 17.16
CA TRP A 183 -8.60 0.71 18.26
C TRP A 183 -9.81 1.42 18.89
N GLN A 184 -10.87 1.66 18.10
CA GLN A 184 -12.06 2.40 18.52
C GLN A 184 -13.16 1.50 19.10
N CYS A 185 -13.65 0.50 18.34
CA CYS A 185 -14.77 -0.35 18.78
C CYS A 185 -14.36 -1.71 19.35
N GLU A 186 -13.05 -2.01 19.37
CA GLU A 186 -12.45 -3.24 19.95
C GLU A 186 -12.83 -4.57 19.30
N LYS A 187 -13.83 -4.60 18.42
CA LYS A 187 -14.16 -5.78 17.63
C LYS A 187 -12.97 -6.24 16.79
N LYS A 188 -12.85 -7.55 16.60
CA LYS A 188 -11.81 -8.15 15.77
C LYS A 188 -11.92 -7.64 14.34
N LEU A 189 -10.80 -7.22 13.76
CA LEU A 189 -10.76 -6.77 12.36
C LEU A 189 -11.04 -7.93 11.40
N SER A 190 -10.73 -9.16 11.84
CA SER A 190 -10.98 -10.39 11.10
C SER A 190 -12.40 -10.95 11.21
N SER A 191 -13.24 -10.47 12.13
CA SER A 191 -14.56 -11.09 12.39
C SER A 191 -15.66 -10.66 11.42
N ILE A 192 -15.30 -10.35 10.18
CA ILE A 192 -16.24 -9.96 9.13
C ILE A 192 -16.26 -11.04 8.05
N VAL A 193 -17.46 -11.40 7.61
CA VAL A 193 -17.65 -12.26 6.45
C VAL A 193 -17.14 -11.53 5.21
N THR A 194 -16.22 -12.16 4.49
CA THR A 194 -15.62 -11.59 3.29
C THR A 194 -16.21 -12.26 2.06
N SER A 195 -16.41 -11.47 1.00
CA SER A 195 -16.87 -11.99 -0.29
C SER A 195 -15.70 -12.14 -1.26
N PRO A 196 -15.66 -13.22 -2.05
CA PRO A 196 -14.60 -13.43 -3.03
C PRO A 196 -14.66 -12.36 -4.12
N ILE A 197 -13.49 -11.92 -4.57
CA ILE A 197 -13.34 -10.98 -5.68
C ILE A 197 -13.23 -11.74 -7.01
N MET A 198 -13.92 -11.22 -8.01
CA MET A 198 -13.86 -11.69 -9.38
C MET A 198 -13.22 -10.62 -10.26
N ILE A 199 -12.11 -10.97 -10.91
CA ILE A 199 -11.42 -10.09 -11.84
C ILE A 199 -11.56 -10.65 -13.25
N THR A 200 -12.12 -9.85 -14.13
CA THR A 200 -12.27 -10.19 -15.55
C THR A 200 -11.46 -9.24 -16.42
N PRO A 201 -11.04 -9.66 -17.63
CA PRO A 201 -10.91 -11.05 -18.06
C PRO A 201 -9.77 -11.77 -17.29
N LYS A 202 -9.71 -13.12 -17.37
CA LYS A 202 -8.70 -13.95 -16.68
C LYS A 202 -7.24 -13.50 -16.89
N LEU A 203 -6.92 -12.91 -18.05
CA LEU A 203 -5.58 -12.37 -18.31
C LEU A 203 -5.22 -11.18 -17.41
N VAL A 204 -6.19 -10.29 -17.13
CA VAL A 204 -6.00 -9.15 -16.20
C VAL A 204 -5.74 -9.68 -14.81
N ASP A 205 -6.58 -10.60 -14.34
CA ASP A 205 -6.39 -11.27 -13.05
C ASP A 205 -4.98 -11.89 -12.95
N ARG A 206 -4.60 -12.72 -13.92
CA ARG A 206 -3.29 -13.40 -13.91
C ARG A 206 -2.13 -12.40 -13.84
N ARG A 207 -2.19 -11.31 -14.60
CA ARG A 207 -1.11 -10.30 -14.62
C ARG A 207 -1.04 -9.53 -13.31
N TRP A 208 -2.18 -9.06 -12.80
CA TRP A 208 -2.24 -8.31 -11.55
C TRP A 208 -1.85 -9.18 -10.35
N SER A 209 -2.45 -10.37 -10.22
CA SER A 209 -2.14 -11.33 -9.17
C SER A 209 -0.67 -11.75 -9.15
N ARG A 210 0.00 -11.84 -10.31
CA ARG A 210 1.44 -12.14 -10.38
C ARG A 210 2.29 -11.02 -9.78
N ILE A 211 1.94 -9.77 -10.06
CA ILE A 211 2.63 -8.61 -9.49
C ILE A 211 2.47 -8.61 -7.97
N LEU A 212 1.24 -8.78 -7.46
CA LEU A 212 0.99 -8.80 -6.01
C LEU A 212 1.73 -9.96 -5.32
N ARG A 213 1.65 -11.18 -5.87
CA ARG A 213 2.38 -12.35 -5.31
C ARG A 213 3.90 -12.17 -5.33
N SER A 214 4.45 -11.49 -6.34
CA SER A 214 5.87 -11.16 -6.37
C SER A 214 6.25 -10.18 -5.25
N ILE A 215 5.40 -9.18 -4.99
CA ILE A 215 5.59 -8.23 -3.91
C ILE A 215 5.47 -8.91 -2.53
N ASP A 216 4.51 -9.81 -2.32
CA ASP A 216 4.36 -10.55 -1.07
C ASP A 216 5.58 -11.42 -0.74
N ARG A 217 6.25 -11.95 -1.77
CA ARG A 217 7.54 -12.66 -1.63
C ARG A 217 8.74 -11.70 -1.52
N GLN A 218 8.50 -10.42 -1.23
CA GLN A 218 9.52 -9.37 -1.15
C GLN A 218 10.39 -9.30 -2.41
N LEU A 219 9.80 -9.58 -3.56
CA LEU A 219 10.40 -9.56 -4.90
C LEU A 219 11.51 -10.60 -5.12
N TYR A 220 11.54 -11.68 -4.32
CA TYR A 220 12.45 -12.80 -4.51
C TYR A 220 11.73 -14.04 -5.10
N PRO A 221 12.33 -14.77 -6.06
CA PRO A 221 13.57 -14.48 -6.80
C PRO A 221 13.37 -13.55 -8.00
N ALA A 222 12.15 -13.05 -8.25
CA ALA A 222 11.77 -12.35 -9.48
C ALA A 222 12.54 -11.05 -9.76
N GLY A 223 13.12 -10.41 -8.75
CA GLY A 223 13.88 -9.17 -8.89
C GLY A 223 12.99 -7.95 -9.12
N ALA A 224 13.50 -6.98 -9.89
CA ALA A 224 12.80 -5.74 -10.17
C ALA A 224 11.59 -5.94 -11.08
N LEU A 225 10.49 -5.25 -10.78
CA LEU A 225 9.33 -5.19 -11.66
C LEU A 225 9.62 -4.29 -12.88
N ASN A 226 8.88 -4.50 -13.96
CA ASN A 226 8.99 -3.65 -15.14
C ASN A 226 8.45 -2.24 -14.83
N TYR A 227 9.36 -1.31 -14.56
CA TYR A 227 9.06 0.07 -14.20
C TYR A 227 8.20 0.78 -15.25
N MET A 228 8.45 0.56 -16.54
CA MET A 228 7.74 1.22 -17.61
C MET A 228 6.28 0.73 -17.73
N ASN A 229 6.06 -0.57 -17.56
CA ASN A 229 4.70 -1.14 -17.49
C ASN A 229 3.92 -0.59 -16.30
N LEU A 230 4.56 -0.48 -15.13
CA LEU A 230 3.92 0.10 -13.94
C LEU A 230 3.65 1.59 -14.10
N ALA A 231 4.56 2.34 -14.71
CA ALA A 231 4.37 3.76 -14.97
C ALA A 231 3.22 4.00 -15.98
N LEU A 232 3.14 3.18 -17.04
CA LEU A 232 2.04 3.23 -18.00
C LEU A 232 0.69 2.83 -17.37
N LEU A 233 0.68 1.78 -16.54
CA LEU A 233 -0.50 1.37 -15.78
C LEU A 233 -1.01 2.53 -14.90
N HIS A 234 -0.10 3.19 -14.19
CA HIS A 234 -0.43 4.33 -13.33
C HIS A 234 -0.99 5.50 -14.14
N GLN A 235 -0.37 5.79 -15.29
CA GLN A 235 -0.80 6.86 -16.18
C GLN A 235 -2.26 6.67 -16.62
N PHE A 236 -2.65 5.46 -17.01
CA PHE A 236 -4.05 5.18 -17.35
C PHE A 236 -4.98 5.33 -16.15
N CYS A 237 -4.57 4.89 -14.95
CA CYS A 237 -5.36 5.09 -13.74
C CYS A 237 -5.59 6.58 -13.44
N ARG A 238 -4.54 7.41 -13.58
CA ARG A 238 -4.62 8.87 -13.41
C ARG A 238 -5.52 9.52 -14.45
N LEU A 239 -5.41 9.13 -15.72
CA LEU A 239 -6.21 9.67 -16.81
C LEU A 239 -7.69 9.33 -16.66
N MET A 240 -8.02 8.08 -16.30
CA MET A 240 -9.40 7.68 -16.01
C MET A 240 -9.97 8.42 -14.79
N GLY A 241 -9.13 8.75 -13.81
CA GLY A 241 -9.51 9.60 -12.68
C GLY A 241 -9.54 11.11 -12.97
N SER A 242 -9.26 11.56 -14.20
CA SER A 242 -9.16 12.99 -14.55
C SER A 242 -10.51 13.57 -14.99
N ARG A 243 -10.77 14.85 -14.69
CA ARG A 243 -12.02 15.53 -15.11
C ARG A 243 -12.20 15.63 -16.62
N LYS A 244 -11.11 15.86 -17.36
CA LYS A 244 -11.17 16.17 -18.80
C LYS A 244 -11.40 14.93 -19.66
N TYR A 245 -10.72 13.83 -19.35
CA TYR A 245 -10.73 12.62 -20.20
C TYR A 245 -11.23 11.37 -19.48
N GLY A 246 -11.47 11.46 -18.16
CA GLY A 246 -11.82 10.30 -17.35
C GLY A 246 -13.10 9.62 -17.79
N TYR A 247 -14.16 10.40 -17.97
CA TYR A 247 -15.47 9.88 -18.41
C TYR A 247 -15.39 9.15 -19.76
N GLN A 248 -14.80 9.80 -20.78
CA GLN A 248 -14.64 9.23 -22.12
C GLN A 248 -13.81 7.93 -22.09
N LEU A 249 -12.72 7.91 -21.33
CA LEU A 249 -11.86 6.75 -21.20
C LEU A 249 -12.54 5.60 -20.46
N ILE A 250 -13.27 5.89 -19.37
CA ILE A 250 -14.06 4.91 -18.63
C ILE A 250 -15.16 4.33 -19.53
N GLN A 251 -15.93 5.17 -20.22
CA GLN A 251 -16.97 4.70 -21.15
C GLN A 251 -16.40 3.79 -22.25
N TYR A 252 -15.26 4.17 -22.83
CA TYR A 252 -14.60 3.36 -23.85
C TYR A 252 -14.19 1.99 -23.30
N VAL A 253 -13.55 1.96 -22.12
CA VAL A 253 -13.11 0.70 -21.51
C VAL A 253 -14.29 -0.15 -21.05
N SER A 254 -15.34 0.45 -20.47
CA SER A 254 -16.57 -0.26 -20.09
C SER A 254 -17.23 -0.91 -21.31
N LYS A 255 -17.36 -0.18 -22.42
CA LYS A 255 -17.95 -0.70 -23.66
C LYS A 255 -17.11 -1.79 -24.32
N LYS A 256 -15.80 -1.57 -24.48
CA LYS A 256 -14.91 -2.50 -25.22
C LYS A 256 -14.39 -3.65 -24.37
N GLY A 257 -14.28 -3.44 -23.06
CA GLY A 257 -13.81 -4.42 -22.09
C GLY A 257 -14.92 -5.22 -21.43
N ILE A 258 -16.18 -4.82 -21.64
CA ILE A 258 -17.37 -5.43 -21.02
C ILE A 258 -17.27 -5.32 -19.49
N TYR A 259 -16.99 -4.11 -19.01
CA TYR A 259 -16.98 -3.79 -17.59
C TYR A 259 -18.22 -2.98 -17.22
N PRO A 260 -18.72 -3.11 -15.98
CA PRO A 260 -19.67 -2.15 -15.44
C PRO A 260 -19.14 -0.72 -15.58
N LEU A 261 -20.04 0.24 -15.77
CA LEU A 261 -19.64 1.64 -15.81
C LEU A 261 -19.10 2.03 -14.43
N ILE A 262 -17.89 2.58 -14.41
CA ILE A 262 -17.24 3.00 -13.16
C ILE A 262 -17.84 4.34 -12.74
N ASN A 263 -18.70 4.33 -11.71
CA ASN A 263 -19.20 5.54 -11.08
C ASN A 263 -18.14 6.08 -10.11
N ALA A 264 -17.10 6.72 -10.65
CA ALA A 264 -16.11 7.42 -9.85
C ALA A 264 -16.50 8.90 -9.73
N PRO A 265 -16.65 9.46 -8.50
CA PRO A 265 -16.86 10.89 -8.35
C PRO A 265 -15.71 11.68 -8.99
N LEU A 266 -16.05 12.75 -9.72
CA LEU A 266 -15.12 13.65 -10.43
C LEU A 266 -14.37 14.60 -9.47
N LEU A 267 -14.05 14.11 -8.26
CA LEU A 267 -13.26 14.80 -7.26
C LEU A 267 -11.79 14.85 -7.71
N LYS A 268 -11.09 15.93 -7.35
CA LYS A 268 -9.67 16.17 -7.66
C LYS A 268 -8.76 15.35 -6.73
N LEU A 269 -8.94 14.02 -6.72
CA LEU A 269 -8.13 13.09 -5.92
C LEU A 269 -7.04 12.45 -6.79
N THR A 270 -5.85 12.26 -6.23
CA THR A 270 -4.84 11.38 -6.85
C THR A 270 -5.32 9.93 -6.79
N PHE A 271 -4.80 9.07 -7.67
CA PHE A 271 -5.21 7.67 -7.73
C PHE A 271 -5.09 6.96 -6.37
N GLU A 272 -3.99 7.21 -5.66
CA GLU A 272 -3.67 6.61 -4.37
C GLU A 272 -4.62 7.05 -3.24
N GLN A 273 -5.31 8.18 -3.40
CA GLN A 273 -6.24 8.72 -2.40
C GLN A 273 -7.69 8.28 -2.64
N ARG A 274 -7.96 7.55 -3.73
CA ARG A 274 -9.29 7.01 -4.02
C ARG A 274 -9.62 5.83 -3.11
N SER A 275 -10.92 5.56 -2.95
CA SER A 275 -11.40 4.38 -2.21
C SER A 275 -10.89 3.07 -2.82
N ILE A 276 -10.93 1.98 -2.05
CA ILE A 276 -10.53 0.66 -2.52
C ILE A 276 -11.32 0.25 -3.77
N GLN A 277 -12.63 0.48 -3.79
CA GLN A 277 -13.53 0.10 -4.87
C GLN A 277 -13.22 0.88 -6.16
N GLU A 278 -12.97 2.19 -6.05
CA GLU A 278 -12.56 3.01 -7.19
C GLU A 278 -11.19 2.56 -7.71
N ARG A 279 -10.19 2.38 -6.83
CA ARG A 279 -8.86 1.90 -7.23
C ARG A 279 -8.96 0.53 -7.90
N HIS A 280 -9.82 -0.35 -7.39
CA HIS A 280 -10.00 -1.70 -7.94
C HIS A 280 -10.51 -1.65 -9.38
N SER A 281 -11.56 -0.86 -9.60
CA SER A 281 -12.20 -0.70 -10.91
C SER A 281 -11.26 -0.04 -11.92
N LEU A 282 -10.57 1.04 -11.51
CA LEU A 282 -9.60 1.73 -12.35
C LEU A 282 -8.39 0.85 -12.69
N LEU A 283 -7.89 0.05 -11.74
CA LEU A 283 -6.80 -0.88 -12.01
C LEU A 283 -7.21 -1.98 -12.98
N GLN A 284 -8.41 -2.56 -12.82
CA GLN A 284 -8.91 -3.58 -13.73
C GLN A 284 -9.01 -3.04 -15.17
N ALA A 285 -9.57 -1.84 -15.34
CA ALA A 285 -9.65 -1.13 -16.62
C ALA A 285 -8.26 -0.81 -17.19
N ALA A 286 -7.33 -0.33 -16.36
CA ALA A 286 -5.97 0.02 -16.80
C ALA A 286 -5.18 -1.22 -17.21
N PHE A 287 -5.24 -2.31 -16.44
CA PHE A 287 -4.62 -3.59 -16.79
C PHE A 287 -5.16 -4.14 -18.10
N TRP A 288 -6.46 -3.97 -18.36
CA TRP A 288 -7.06 -4.36 -19.62
C TRP A 288 -6.54 -3.55 -20.80
N LEU A 289 -6.39 -2.22 -20.66
CA LEU A 289 -5.83 -1.35 -21.69
C LEU A 289 -4.39 -1.73 -22.03
N ILE A 290 -3.54 -1.93 -21.01
CA ILE A 290 -2.14 -2.30 -21.21
C ILE A 290 -1.94 -3.79 -21.53
N SER A 291 -3.01 -4.57 -21.64
CA SER A 291 -2.89 -6.00 -21.91
C SER A 291 -2.27 -6.27 -23.28
N HIS A 292 -2.50 -5.38 -24.25
CA HIS A 292 -2.01 -5.49 -25.62
C HIS A 292 -1.86 -4.10 -26.27
N LYS A 293 -0.70 -3.83 -26.90
CA LYS A 293 -0.42 -2.54 -27.58
C LYS A 293 -1.50 -2.08 -28.58
N ARG A 294 -2.18 -3.01 -29.27
CA ARG A 294 -3.28 -2.72 -30.21
C ARG A 294 -4.45 -1.98 -29.56
N LYS A 295 -4.75 -2.21 -28.27
CA LYS A 295 -5.83 -1.51 -27.55
C LYS A 295 -5.51 -0.03 -27.37
N ILE A 296 -4.25 0.28 -27.06
CA ILE A 296 -3.76 1.66 -26.93
C ILE A 296 -3.75 2.35 -28.31
N LYS A 297 -3.25 1.67 -29.35
CA LYS A 297 -3.30 2.21 -30.73
C LYS A 297 -4.73 2.52 -31.17
N ARG A 298 -5.68 1.63 -30.88
CA ARG A 298 -7.10 1.81 -31.19
C ARG A 298 -7.73 2.98 -30.42
N LEU A 299 -7.44 3.11 -29.13
CA LEU A 299 -7.89 4.22 -28.29
C LEU A 299 -7.51 5.59 -28.91
N ILE A 300 -6.26 5.72 -29.37
CA ILE A 300 -5.77 6.93 -30.03
C ILE A 300 -6.38 7.11 -31.42
N LYS A 301 -6.48 6.03 -32.23
CA LYS A 301 -7.08 6.09 -33.57
C LYS A 301 -8.55 6.52 -33.52
N GLU A 302 -9.31 6.05 -32.53
CA GLU A 302 -10.71 6.44 -32.30
C GLU A 302 -10.85 7.80 -31.59
N ARG A 303 -9.74 8.53 -31.39
CA ARG A 303 -9.69 9.89 -30.78
C ARG A 303 -10.34 9.98 -29.39
N VAL A 304 -10.35 8.89 -28.63
CA VAL A 304 -10.88 8.87 -27.25
C VAL A 304 -10.04 9.79 -26.35
N ILE A 305 -8.72 9.75 -26.53
CA ILE A 305 -7.78 10.73 -25.99
C ILE A 305 -6.73 11.05 -27.06
N PRO A 306 -6.16 12.27 -27.07
CA PRO A 306 -5.04 12.58 -27.94
C PRO A 306 -3.72 12.00 -27.38
N THR A 307 -2.75 11.72 -28.26
CA THR A 307 -1.47 11.08 -27.86
C THR A 307 -0.70 11.90 -26.83
N ASN A 308 -0.73 13.23 -26.93
CA ASN A 308 -0.04 14.13 -25.99
C ASN A 308 -0.54 13.98 -24.54
N VAL A 309 -1.77 13.52 -24.34
CA VAL A 309 -2.33 13.26 -23.01
C VAL A 309 -1.73 12.01 -22.37
N LEU A 310 -1.31 11.02 -23.17
CA LEU A 310 -0.56 9.88 -22.64
C LEU A 310 0.81 10.30 -22.08
N TYR A 311 1.43 11.34 -22.66
CA TYR A 311 2.70 11.87 -22.18
C TYR A 311 2.57 12.84 -21.00
N ARG A 312 1.35 13.20 -20.59
CA ARG A 312 1.14 14.21 -19.55
C ARG A 312 1.82 13.78 -18.24
N ASP A 313 2.75 14.60 -17.75
CA ASP A 313 3.56 14.35 -16.55
C ASP A 313 4.42 13.06 -16.64
N ALA A 314 4.63 12.52 -17.85
CA ALA A 314 5.51 11.40 -18.10
C ALA A 314 6.97 11.87 -18.13
N ASN A 315 7.88 11.10 -17.52
CA ASN A 315 9.30 11.33 -17.69
C ASN A 315 9.78 10.91 -19.09
N TYR A 316 11.00 11.28 -19.46
CA TYR A 316 11.59 10.98 -20.78
C TYR A 316 11.56 9.47 -21.10
N GLN A 317 11.83 8.62 -20.10
CA GLN A 317 11.82 7.16 -20.25
C GLN A 317 10.43 6.62 -20.60
N LEU A 318 9.39 7.05 -19.88
CA LEU A 318 8.01 6.64 -20.14
C LEU A 318 7.53 7.16 -21.50
N LYS A 319 7.90 8.39 -21.88
CA LYS A 319 7.60 8.92 -23.22
C LYS A 319 8.20 8.03 -24.31
N GLY A 320 9.49 7.74 -24.24
CA GLY A 320 10.15 6.85 -25.19
C GLY A 320 9.53 5.45 -25.22
N TYR A 321 9.14 4.91 -24.06
CA TYR A 321 8.43 3.64 -23.98
C TYR A 321 7.07 3.68 -24.70
N ILE A 322 6.26 4.72 -24.47
CA ILE A 322 4.98 4.92 -25.17
C ILE A 322 5.21 5.03 -26.68
N ASP A 323 6.25 5.73 -27.12
CA ASP A 323 6.57 5.87 -28.54
C ASP A 323 6.90 4.51 -29.18
N THR A 324 7.64 3.65 -28.48
CA THR A 324 7.87 2.28 -28.97
C THR A 324 6.58 1.47 -29.10
N LEU A 325 5.62 1.63 -28.19
CA LEU A 325 4.34 0.94 -28.25
C LEU A 325 3.46 1.44 -29.41
N MET A 326 3.55 2.72 -29.74
CA MET A 326 2.71 3.38 -30.74
C MET A 326 3.27 3.24 -32.17
N PHE A 327 4.57 3.48 -32.35
CA PHE A 327 5.18 3.70 -33.67
C PHE A 327 6.07 2.57 -34.15
N LYS A 328 6.58 1.69 -33.27
CA LYS A 328 7.31 0.49 -33.71
C LYS A 328 6.32 -0.63 -34.05
N CYS A 329 6.47 -1.20 -35.25
CA CYS A 329 5.61 -2.26 -35.81
C CYS A 329 5.53 -3.48 -34.89
#